data_AF-S6BPY0-F1
#
_entry.id   AF-S6BPY0-F1
#
_cell.length_a   1.000
_cell.length_b   1.000
_cell.length_c   1.000
_cell.angle_alpha   90.00
_cell.angle_beta   90.00
_cell.angle_gamma   90.00
#
_symmetry.space_group_name_H-M   'P 1'
#
loop_
_entity.id
_entity.type
_entity.pdbx_description
1 polymer ?
#
loop_
_entity_poly.entity_id
_entity_poly.type
_entity_poly.pdbx_seq_one_letter_code
_entity_poly.pdbx_strand_id
1 'polypeptide(L)'
;MEMLNGICKILMLHYFNMHLLLFYFNLFIFNTYQRKCFHFSSLDIVTDILCLCLYHRQLSAVCLACAVATMAIRTQYENSNEVGVFATLTNSYAVVSLGSSCNFASVFEAELMPQIPVVQTTIGGTRVVGSVTVGNRKGLLVSSICTDTELRHLRNSLPDSVEIRRIDDRLSALGNVITRNDYVGLIHVDIDRETEEILEDVLGIEVFRASIARNVLIGSYCRFKNKGGLVHVKTTTDEMEELCQLLQIPLTSGTVNRGSDVIGGGLIGNDWVAFCGMSTTATEIDTIERLLLLCGRNVVFSSCTECAHL
;
A
#
# COMPACT_ATOMS: atom_id res chain seq x y z
N MET A 1 -3.47 -29.23 26.56
CA MET A 1 -2.17 -29.17 25.85
C MET A 1 -1.95 -30.34 24.89
N GLU A 2 -3.01 -30.95 24.31
CA GLU A 2 -2.83 -32.06 23.35
C GLU A 2 -3.68 -31.96 22.05
N MET A 3 -4.64 -31.04 21.95
CA MET A 3 -5.41 -30.86 20.70
C MET A 3 -4.74 -29.96 19.64
N LEU A 4 -3.74 -29.14 20.02
CA LEU A 4 -3.02 -28.28 19.06
C LEU A 4 -1.94 -29.03 18.25
N ASN A 5 -1.47 -30.19 18.72
CA ASN A 5 -0.48 -31.00 17.98
C ASN A 5 -1.10 -31.87 16.88
N GLY A 6 -2.43 -32.08 16.88
CA GLY A 6 -3.13 -32.88 15.86
C GLY A 6 -3.35 -32.13 14.54
N ILE A 7 -3.59 -30.82 14.60
CA ILE A 7 -3.90 -30.00 13.42
C ILE A 7 -2.63 -29.70 12.60
N CYS A 8 -1.48 -29.54 13.25
CA CYS A 8 -0.19 -29.40 12.56
C CYS A 8 0.21 -30.66 11.77
N LYS A 9 -0.19 -31.85 12.21
CA LYS A 9 0.07 -33.12 11.49
C LYS A 9 -0.81 -33.28 10.24
N ILE A 10 -2.04 -32.76 10.26
CA ILE A 10 -2.97 -32.84 9.12
C ILE A 10 -2.57 -31.84 8.01
N LEU A 11 -2.08 -30.65 8.36
CA LEU A 11 -1.58 -29.68 7.39
C LEU A 11 -0.27 -30.10 6.71
N MET A 12 0.64 -30.79 7.42
CA MET A 12 1.83 -31.41 6.82
C MET A 12 1.48 -32.59 5.90
N LEU A 13 0.42 -33.34 6.21
CA LEU A 13 -0.08 -34.44 5.36
C LEU A 13 -0.74 -33.95 4.07
N HIS A 14 -1.35 -32.76 4.07
CA HIS A 14 -1.87 -32.15 2.83
C HIS A 14 -0.76 -31.64 1.90
N TYR A 15 0.36 -31.17 2.45
CA TYR A 15 1.54 -30.78 1.66
C TYR A 15 2.26 -31.99 1.05
N PHE A 16 2.34 -33.11 1.79
CA PHE A 16 2.96 -34.34 1.30
C PHE A 16 2.10 -35.04 0.23
N ASN A 17 0.76 -34.96 0.34
CA ASN A 17 -0.15 -35.53 -0.65
C ASN A 17 -0.12 -34.81 -2.00
N MET A 18 0.17 -33.51 -2.06
CA MET A 18 0.31 -32.78 -3.33
C MET A 18 1.54 -33.23 -4.13
N HIS A 19 2.66 -33.50 -3.45
CA HIS A 19 3.85 -34.05 -4.10
C HIS A 19 3.65 -35.49 -4.57
N LEU A 20 2.92 -36.31 -3.79
CA LEU A 20 2.60 -37.67 -4.18
C LEU A 20 1.61 -37.72 -5.35
N LEU A 21 0.63 -36.80 -5.40
CA LEU A 21 -0.30 -36.68 -6.53
C LEU A 21 0.43 -36.29 -7.81
N LEU A 22 1.37 -35.34 -7.75
CA LEU A 22 2.24 -34.97 -8.88
C LEU A 22 3.12 -36.14 -9.34
N PHE A 23 3.56 -37.01 -8.43
CA PHE A 23 4.36 -38.19 -8.77
C PHE A 23 3.50 -39.29 -9.43
N TYR A 24 2.29 -39.55 -8.92
CA TYR A 24 1.34 -40.49 -9.52
C TYR A 24 0.78 -39.98 -10.86
N PHE A 25 0.59 -38.66 -11.03
CA PHE A 25 0.17 -38.06 -12.28
C PHE A 25 1.26 -38.19 -13.36
N ASN A 26 2.53 -37.98 -12.98
CA ASN A 26 3.68 -38.23 -13.86
C ASN A 26 3.82 -39.72 -14.22
N LEU A 27 3.59 -40.64 -13.28
CA LEU A 27 3.62 -42.08 -13.57
C LEU A 27 2.47 -42.52 -14.49
N PHE A 28 1.28 -41.94 -14.34
CA PHE A 28 0.11 -42.24 -15.16
C PHE A 28 0.29 -41.74 -16.60
N ILE A 29 0.89 -40.56 -16.79
CA ILE A 29 1.26 -40.01 -18.12
C ILE A 29 2.37 -40.86 -18.76
N PHE A 30 3.37 -41.31 -18.00
CA PHE A 30 4.45 -42.15 -18.51
C PHE A 30 3.96 -43.53 -18.98
N ASN A 31 3.01 -44.13 -18.24
CA ASN A 31 2.48 -45.47 -18.55
C ASN A 31 1.46 -45.45 -19.70
N THR A 32 0.76 -44.33 -19.92
CA THR A 32 -0.11 -44.16 -21.11
C THR A 32 0.68 -43.86 -22.38
N TYR A 33 1.88 -43.28 -22.28
CA TYR A 33 2.74 -43.01 -23.44
C TYR A 33 3.47 -44.24 -24.00
N GLN A 34 3.85 -45.23 -23.17
CA GLN A 34 4.52 -46.44 -23.69
C GLN A 34 3.61 -47.34 -24.54
N ARG A 35 2.28 -47.22 -24.46
CA ARG A 35 1.36 -48.04 -25.27
C ARG A 35 1.06 -47.49 -26.67
N LYS A 36 1.49 -46.27 -27.01
CA LYS A 36 1.14 -45.61 -28.28
C LYS A 36 2.31 -45.26 -29.20
N CYS A 37 3.54 -45.70 -28.89
CA CYS A 37 4.70 -45.46 -29.74
C CYS A 37 5.05 -46.69 -30.60
N PHE A 38 4.20 -47.03 -31.56
CA PHE A 38 4.61 -47.74 -32.78
C PHE A 38 4.11 -46.90 -33.96
N HIS A 39 5.07 -46.36 -34.73
CA HIS A 39 4.92 -45.35 -35.78
C HIS A 39 4.63 -43.92 -35.30
N PHE A 40 5.64 -43.05 -35.36
CA PHE A 40 5.68 -41.90 -36.30
C PHE A 40 7.02 -41.13 -36.16
N SER A 41 7.32 -40.34 -37.18
CA SER A 41 8.57 -39.71 -37.59
C SER A 41 9.20 -38.66 -36.65
N SER A 42 10.51 -38.46 -36.81
CA SER A 42 11.48 -37.80 -35.93
C SER A 42 11.50 -36.26 -35.85
N LEU A 43 10.36 -35.57 -36.02
CA LEU A 43 10.33 -34.09 -36.00
C LEU A 43 9.50 -33.45 -34.86
N ASP A 44 8.68 -34.22 -34.15
CA ASP A 44 7.70 -33.65 -33.19
C ASP A 44 8.16 -33.65 -31.72
N ILE A 45 9.31 -34.26 -31.40
CA ILE A 45 9.81 -34.40 -30.03
C ILE A 45 10.33 -33.06 -29.46
N VAL A 46 10.85 -32.17 -30.31
CA VAL A 46 11.42 -30.88 -29.87
C VAL A 46 10.31 -29.87 -29.52
N THR A 47 9.18 -29.91 -30.22
CA THR A 47 8.02 -29.06 -29.97
C THR A 47 7.28 -29.41 -28.68
N ASP A 48 7.17 -30.70 -28.35
CA ASP A 48 6.49 -31.14 -27.14
C ASP A 48 7.30 -30.87 -25.85
N ILE A 49 8.63 -30.96 -25.92
CA ILE A 49 9.51 -30.59 -24.80
C ILE A 49 9.47 -29.07 -24.54
N LEU A 50 9.40 -28.24 -25.60
CA LEU A 50 9.22 -26.79 -25.45
C LEU A 50 7.87 -26.44 -24.80
N CYS A 51 6.81 -27.18 -25.13
CA CYS A 51 5.48 -26.97 -24.58
C CYS A 51 5.41 -27.29 -23.07
N LEU A 52 6.06 -28.37 -22.64
CA LEU A 52 6.21 -28.73 -21.22
C LEU A 52 7.06 -27.72 -20.43
N CYS A 53 8.14 -27.20 -21.01
CA CYS A 53 8.93 -26.13 -20.39
C CYS A 53 8.15 -24.81 -20.26
N LEU A 54 7.29 -24.48 -21.24
CA LEU A 54 6.42 -23.30 -21.19
C LEU A 54 5.32 -23.45 -20.12
N TYR A 55 4.76 -24.65 -19.96
CA TYR A 55 3.75 -24.93 -18.93
C TYR A 55 4.33 -24.88 -17.50
N HIS A 56 5.56 -25.37 -17.31
CA HIS A 56 6.25 -25.30 -16.03
C HIS A 56 6.67 -23.87 -15.64
N ARG A 57 6.88 -22.99 -16.63
CA ARG A 57 7.16 -21.56 -16.45
C ARG A 57 5.88 -20.76 -16.13
N GLN A 58 4.72 -21.19 -16.64
CA GLN A 58 3.43 -20.60 -16.28
C GLN A 58 2.98 -20.98 -14.87
N LEU A 59 3.18 -22.24 -14.43
CA LEU A 59 2.79 -22.63 -13.06
C LEU A 59 3.64 -21.98 -11.96
N SER A 60 4.95 -21.73 -12.20
CA SER A 60 5.75 -20.98 -11.23
C SER A 60 5.36 -19.50 -11.16
N ALA A 61 4.95 -18.90 -12.28
CA ALA A 61 4.44 -17.52 -12.31
C ALA A 61 3.10 -17.38 -11.57
N VAL A 62 2.18 -18.36 -11.69
CA VAL A 62 0.89 -18.35 -10.99
C VAL A 62 1.06 -18.59 -9.48
N CYS A 63 2.01 -19.44 -9.07
CA CYS A 63 2.29 -19.65 -7.65
C CYS A 63 3.06 -18.48 -7.01
N LEU A 64 3.97 -17.82 -7.73
CA LEU A 64 4.70 -16.66 -7.22
C LEU A 64 3.82 -15.40 -7.15
N ALA A 65 2.88 -15.23 -8.10
CA ALA A 65 1.90 -14.15 -8.06
C ALA A 65 0.87 -14.30 -6.91
N CYS A 66 0.65 -15.53 -6.42
CA CYS A 66 -0.22 -15.80 -5.27
C CYS A 66 0.46 -15.56 -3.91
N ALA A 67 1.79 -15.40 -3.88
CA ALA A 67 2.60 -15.35 -2.66
C ALA A 67 3.12 -13.96 -2.28
N VAL A 68 2.71 -12.89 -2.98
CA VAL A 68 2.85 -11.55 -2.40
C VAL A 68 1.70 -11.42 -1.40
N ALA A 69 1.91 -11.96 -0.20
CA ALA A 69 1.03 -11.72 0.93
C ALA A 69 1.13 -10.23 1.26
N THR A 70 0.25 -9.47 0.61
CA THR A 70 0.02 -8.06 0.82
C THR A 70 -0.46 -7.89 2.27
N MET A 71 0.46 -7.45 3.14
CA MET A 71 0.32 -7.45 4.59
C MET A 71 0.49 -6.03 5.16
N ALA A 72 -0.11 -5.78 6.32
CA ALA A 72 0.23 -4.63 7.13
C ALA A 72 1.47 -4.95 7.98
N ILE A 73 2.50 -4.13 7.83
CA ILE A 73 3.83 -4.37 8.40
C ILE A 73 4.06 -3.36 9.52
N ARG A 74 4.56 -3.86 10.65
CA ARG A 74 4.91 -3.03 11.79
C ARG A 74 6.32 -2.50 11.64
N THR A 75 6.47 -1.19 11.78
CA THR A 75 7.76 -0.50 11.73
C THR A 75 7.87 0.53 12.84
N GLN A 76 9.11 0.87 13.18
CA GLN A 76 9.42 1.92 14.15
C GLN A 76 10.58 2.74 13.59
N TYR A 77 10.46 4.06 13.67
CA TYR A 77 11.53 4.97 13.32
C TYR A 77 12.23 5.42 14.60
N GLU A 78 13.48 4.99 14.79
CA GLU A 78 14.23 5.17 16.03
C GLU A 78 13.40 4.67 17.24
N ASN A 79 12.82 5.58 18.03
CA ASN A 79 11.92 5.25 19.14
C ASN A 79 10.45 5.68 18.90
N SER A 80 10.13 6.28 17.76
CA SER A 80 8.79 6.75 17.43
C SER A 80 7.99 5.72 16.62
N ASN A 81 6.71 5.59 16.96
CA ASN A 81 5.74 4.75 16.24
C ASN A 81 4.98 5.53 15.15
N GLU A 82 5.33 6.79 14.92
CA GLU A 82 4.67 7.65 13.93
C GLU A 82 5.36 7.55 12.56
N VAL A 83 5.23 6.38 11.94
CA VAL A 83 5.86 6.04 10.65
C VAL A 83 5.53 7.06 9.54
N GLY A 84 4.31 7.58 9.51
CA GLY A 84 3.84 8.52 8.49
C GLY A 84 4.37 9.94 8.61
N VAL A 85 5.02 10.28 9.73
CA VAL A 85 5.76 11.55 9.86
C VAL A 85 7.12 11.46 9.16
N PHE A 86 7.71 10.27 9.10
CA PHE A 86 9.06 10.04 8.60
C PHE A 86 9.12 9.51 7.16
N ALA A 87 8.01 8.97 6.65
CA ALA A 87 7.96 8.41 5.30
C ALA A 87 6.68 8.80 4.54
N THR A 88 6.85 9.02 3.24
CA THR A 88 5.76 9.22 2.26
C THR A 88 5.73 8.04 1.31
N LEU A 89 4.61 7.33 1.29
CA LEU A 89 4.41 6.19 0.41
C LEU A 89 3.33 6.49 -0.64
N THR A 90 3.69 6.26 -1.91
CA THR A 90 2.81 6.34 -3.08
C THR A 90 2.85 5.06 -3.89
N ASN A 91 2.03 4.98 -4.93
CA ASN A 91 1.97 3.84 -5.83
C ASN A 91 3.20 3.70 -6.75
N SER A 92 4.01 4.75 -6.90
CA SER A 92 5.17 4.76 -7.80
C SER A 92 6.52 4.96 -7.13
N TYR A 93 6.56 5.62 -5.97
CA TYR A 93 7.80 5.92 -5.25
C TYR A 93 7.53 5.97 -3.75
N ALA A 94 8.58 5.72 -2.97
CA ALA A 94 8.57 5.96 -1.54
C ALA A 94 9.69 6.95 -1.20
N VAL A 95 9.38 7.93 -0.37
CA VAL A 95 10.37 8.86 0.19
C VAL A 95 10.49 8.58 1.68
N VAL A 96 11.70 8.31 2.13
CA VAL A 96 12.01 7.94 3.51
C VAL A 96 12.98 8.96 4.08
N SER A 97 12.79 9.34 5.34
CA SER A 97 13.73 10.20 6.03
C SER A 97 15.11 9.57 6.19
N LEU A 98 16.17 10.35 6.01
CA LEU A 98 17.52 9.95 6.39
C LEU A 98 17.59 9.78 7.92
N GLY A 99 17.70 8.53 8.36
CA GLY A 99 17.76 8.15 9.77
C GLY A 99 19.12 7.68 10.23
N SER A 100 19.33 7.72 11.55
CA SER A 100 20.57 7.25 12.18
C SER A 100 20.72 5.72 12.10
N SER A 101 19.60 5.01 11.96
CA SER A 101 19.56 3.55 11.85
C SER A 101 19.02 3.11 10.50
N CYS A 102 19.72 2.17 9.87
CA CYS A 102 19.34 1.60 8.58
C CYS A 102 18.06 0.76 8.67
N ASN A 103 17.70 0.31 9.88
CA ASN A 103 16.58 -0.60 10.13
C ASN A 103 15.27 -0.14 9.49
N PHE A 104 14.96 1.16 9.57
CA PHE A 104 13.73 1.68 9.01
C PHE A 104 13.74 1.56 7.48
N ALA A 105 14.76 2.11 6.82
CA ALA A 105 14.87 2.05 5.37
C ALA A 105 14.96 0.62 4.83
N SER A 106 15.67 -0.28 5.53
CA SER A 106 15.77 -1.69 5.15
C SER A 106 14.42 -2.41 5.15
N VAL A 107 13.48 -2.06 6.04
CA VAL A 107 12.13 -2.65 6.00
C VAL A 107 11.34 -2.16 4.79
N PHE A 108 11.45 -0.88 4.43
CA PHE A 108 10.84 -0.37 3.20
C PHE A 108 11.45 -1.02 1.96
N GLU A 109 12.77 -1.12 1.91
CA GLU A 109 13.49 -1.74 0.79
C GLU A 109 13.17 -3.22 0.63
N ALA A 110 13.02 -3.97 1.73
CA ALA A 110 12.69 -5.39 1.70
C ALA A 110 11.31 -5.68 1.07
N GLU A 111 10.35 -4.76 1.27
CA GLU A 111 8.95 -4.97 0.90
C GLU A 111 8.58 -4.28 -0.42
N LEU A 112 9.21 -3.15 -0.72
CA LEU A 112 8.90 -2.34 -1.89
C LEU A 112 9.74 -2.71 -3.11
N MET A 113 10.94 -3.26 -2.93
CA MET A 113 11.74 -3.73 -4.06
C MET A 113 11.22 -5.08 -4.57
N PRO A 114 11.05 -5.26 -5.89
CA PRO A 114 11.59 -4.48 -7.01
C PRO A 114 10.63 -3.46 -7.66
N GLN A 115 9.43 -3.23 -7.10
CA GLN A 115 8.37 -2.47 -7.78
C GLN A 115 8.49 -0.94 -7.64
N ILE A 116 8.98 -0.47 -6.49
CA ILE A 116 9.01 0.96 -6.15
C ILE A 116 10.43 1.36 -5.71
N PRO A 117 11.00 2.47 -6.23
CA PRO A 117 12.23 3.05 -5.71
C PRO A 117 11.98 3.69 -4.34
N VAL A 118 12.83 3.34 -3.38
CA VAL A 118 12.87 3.94 -2.05
C VAL A 118 13.98 5.01 -2.03
N VAL A 119 13.58 6.27 -1.90
CA VAL A 119 14.51 7.42 -1.90
C VAL A 119 14.69 7.93 -0.49
N GLN A 120 15.92 7.88 0.01
CA GLN A 120 16.26 8.43 1.32
C GLN A 120 16.64 9.89 1.19
N THR A 121 15.95 10.79 1.89
CA THR A 121 16.24 12.23 1.81
C THR A 121 15.92 12.97 3.12
N THR A 122 16.42 14.19 3.24
CA THR A 122 15.96 15.19 4.19
C THR A 122 15.22 16.28 3.45
N ILE A 123 14.39 17.04 4.15
CA ILE A 123 13.73 18.21 3.57
C ILE A 123 13.91 19.39 4.49
N GLY A 124 14.63 20.40 4.01
CA GLY A 124 15.02 21.54 4.82
C GLY A 124 15.94 21.16 5.97
N GLY A 125 16.76 20.11 5.81
CA GLY A 125 17.58 19.54 6.89
C GLY A 125 16.76 18.87 8.00
N THR A 126 15.45 18.71 7.84
CA THR A 126 14.59 18.01 8.79
C THR A 126 14.39 16.55 8.39
N ARG A 127 14.11 15.71 9.39
CA ARG A 127 13.81 14.29 9.21
C ARG A 127 12.32 13.99 9.02
N VAL A 128 11.45 15.00 9.11
CA VAL A 128 9.98 14.83 9.08
C VAL A 128 9.43 14.87 7.66
N VAL A 129 9.98 14.02 6.78
CA VAL A 129 9.68 14.02 5.34
C VAL A 129 8.20 13.80 5.06
N GLY A 130 7.55 12.91 5.80
CA GLY A 130 6.13 12.58 5.64
C GLY A 130 5.18 13.73 5.95
N SER A 131 5.53 14.59 6.92
CA SER A 131 4.71 15.74 7.28
C SER A 131 4.88 16.95 6.36
N VAL A 132 6.01 17.06 5.66
CA VAL A 132 6.34 18.22 4.79
C VAL A 132 6.20 17.92 3.30
N THR A 133 6.03 16.64 2.95
CA THR A 133 5.77 16.24 1.56
C THR A 133 4.45 15.61 1.43
N VAL A 134 3.94 15.72 0.22
CA VAL A 134 2.77 14.97 -0.15
C VAL A 134 2.99 14.54 -1.59
N GLY A 135 2.71 13.27 -1.88
CA GLY A 135 2.92 12.69 -3.20
C GLY A 135 1.72 11.88 -3.67
N ASN A 136 1.51 11.84 -4.98
CA ASN A 136 0.69 10.86 -5.69
C ASN A 136 1.59 10.14 -6.71
N ARG A 137 1.07 9.13 -7.42
CA ARG A 137 1.75 8.45 -8.53
C ARG A 137 2.29 9.41 -9.59
N LYS A 138 1.58 10.51 -9.84
CA LYS A 138 1.88 11.48 -10.92
C LYS A 138 2.85 12.58 -10.50
N GLY A 139 2.90 12.94 -9.23
CA GLY A 139 3.64 14.12 -8.79
C GLY A 139 3.96 14.13 -7.31
N LEU A 140 5.02 14.86 -6.95
CA LEU A 140 5.50 15.07 -5.59
C LEU A 140 5.54 16.56 -5.29
N LEU A 141 4.87 16.95 -4.21
CA LEU A 141 4.89 18.31 -3.71
C LEU A 141 5.76 18.39 -2.47
N VAL A 142 6.68 19.35 -2.49
CA VAL A 142 7.60 19.63 -1.40
C VAL A 142 7.35 21.02 -0.84
N SER A 143 7.48 21.15 0.47
CA SER A 143 7.37 22.43 1.18
C SER A 143 8.48 23.41 0.77
N SER A 144 8.26 24.70 1.03
CA SER A 144 9.20 25.80 0.78
C SER A 144 10.51 25.69 1.55
N ILE A 145 10.57 24.85 2.58
CA ILE A 145 11.79 24.62 3.36
C ILE A 145 12.80 23.77 2.58
N CYS A 146 12.38 23.08 1.51
CA CYS A 146 13.24 22.20 0.72
C CYS A 146 14.40 22.97 0.07
N THR A 147 15.61 22.47 0.26
CA THR A 147 16.84 23.03 -0.33
C THR A 147 17.02 22.56 -1.78
N ASP A 148 17.69 23.36 -2.61
CA ASP A 148 17.94 23.00 -4.02
C ASP A 148 18.76 21.71 -4.17
N THR A 149 19.62 21.41 -3.20
CA THR A 149 20.40 20.16 -3.17
C THR A 149 19.52 18.94 -2.95
N GLU A 150 18.57 19.02 -2.02
CA GLU A 150 17.59 17.94 -1.78
C GLU A 150 16.65 17.78 -2.97
N LEU A 151 16.22 18.88 -3.57
CA LEU A 151 15.35 18.87 -4.74
C LEU A 151 16.03 18.24 -5.97
N ARG A 152 17.31 18.54 -6.20
CA ARG A 152 18.12 17.85 -7.23
C ARG A 152 18.27 16.36 -6.93
N HIS A 153 18.49 15.99 -5.68
CA HIS A 153 18.58 14.58 -5.27
C HIS A 153 17.28 13.82 -5.54
N LEU A 154 16.12 14.43 -5.23
CA LEU A 154 14.81 13.87 -5.54
C LEU A 154 14.61 13.68 -7.04
N ARG A 155 14.94 14.69 -7.86
CA ARG A 155 14.84 14.60 -9.33
C ARG A 155 15.71 13.49 -9.93
N ASN A 156 16.92 13.26 -9.38
CA ASN A 156 17.81 12.22 -9.88
C ASN A 156 17.37 10.80 -9.46
N SER A 157 16.63 10.67 -8.36
CA SER A 157 16.27 9.38 -7.77
C SER A 157 14.86 8.92 -8.13
N LEU A 158 13.95 9.86 -8.43
CA LEU A 158 12.58 9.59 -8.80
C LEU A 158 12.46 9.31 -10.31
N PRO A 159 11.46 8.52 -10.73
CA PRO A 159 11.22 8.30 -12.15
C PRO A 159 10.74 9.58 -12.83
N ASP A 160 11.16 9.79 -14.08
CA ASP A 160 10.85 10.98 -14.89
C ASP A 160 9.35 11.25 -15.07
N SER A 161 8.50 10.24 -14.83
CA SER A 161 7.04 10.39 -14.86
C SER A 161 6.46 11.22 -13.72
N VAL A 162 7.25 11.48 -12.67
CA VAL A 162 6.80 12.18 -11.46
C VAL A 162 7.22 13.64 -11.54
N GLU A 163 6.25 14.55 -11.62
CA GLU A 163 6.53 15.98 -11.56
C GLU A 163 6.81 16.42 -10.12
N ILE A 164 7.95 17.07 -9.89
CA ILE A 164 8.35 17.57 -8.57
C ILE A 164 8.23 19.09 -8.55
N ARG A 165 7.34 19.61 -7.70
CA ARG A 165 7.11 21.05 -7.54
C ARG A 165 7.21 21.47 -6.08
N ARG A 166 7.82 22.63 -5.86
CA ARG A 166 7.91 23.28 -4.56
C ARG A 166 6.70 24.21 -4.39
N ILE A 167 6.08 24.15 -3.22
CA ILE A 167 4.95 25.02 -2.85
C ILE A 167 5.43 26.02 -1.81
N ASP A 168 5.19 27.30 -2.08
CA ASP A 168 5.41 28.38 -1.13
C ASP A 168 4.07 28.78 -0.51
N ASP A 169 3.71 28.11 0.59
CA ASP A 169 2.50 28.37 1.37
C ASP A 169 2.90 28.76 2.82
N ARG A 170 2.02 29.53 3.48
CA ARG A 170 2.13 29.84 4.92
C ARG A 170 2.04 28.58 5.77
N LEU A 171 1.24 27.61 5.34
CA LEU A 171 1.11 26.31 5.99
C LEU A 171 2.18 25.35 5.46
N SER A 172 3.37 25.37 6.07
CA SER A 172 4.52 24.60 5.57
C SER A 172 4.41 23.08 5.73
N ALA A 173 3.50 22.58 6.58
CA ALA A 173 3.32 21.15 6.85
C ALA A 173 2.29 20.51 5.90
N LEU A 174 2.63 20.46 4.60
CA LEU A 174 1.71 19.99 3.55
C LEU A 174 1.11 18.61 3.84
N GLY A 175 1.86 17.69 4.45
CA GLY A 175 1.40 16.32 4.76
C GLY A 175 0.37 16.25 5.88
N ASN A 176 0.29 17.27 6.74
CA ASN A 176 -0.73 17.37 7.79
C ASN A 176 -2.01 18.06 7.31
N VAL A 177 -1.87 18.88 6.27
CA VAL A 177 -2.92 19.75 5.75
C VAL A 177 -3.67 19.06 4.59
N ILE A 178 -3.00 18.15 3.87
CA ILE A 178 -3.50 17.54 2.64
C ILE A 178 -3.52 16.01 2.77
N THR A 179 -4.68 15.40 2.50
CA THR A 179 -4.82 13.95 2.30
C THR A 179 -5.25 13.69 0.87
N ARG A 180 -4.71 12.65 0.22
CA ARG A 180 -5.10 12.33 -1.15
C ARG A 180 -5.06 10.84 -1.49
N ASN A 181 -5.83 10.48 -2.50
CA ASN A 181 -5.69 9.27 -3.30
C ASN A 181 -5.21 9.65 -4.72
N ASP A 182 -5.37 8.76 -5.70
CA ASP A 182 -4.91 9.00 -7.06
C ASP A 182 -5.86 9.90 -7.90
N TYR A 183 -7.07 10.20 -7.39
CA TYR A 183 -8.18 10.83 -8.11
C TYR A 183 -8.73 12.11 -7.44
N VAL A 184 -8.74 12.14 -6.11
CA VAL A 184 -9.37 13.11 -5.22
C VAL A 184 -8.43 13.46 -4.06
N GLY A 185 -8.39 14.74 -3.70
CA GLY A 185 -7.67 15.30 -2.57
C GLY A 185 -8.60 16.04 -1.61
N LEU A 186 -8.34 15.91 -0.32
CA LEU A 186 -8.94 16.74 0.72
C LEU A 186 -7.91 17.72 1.24
N ILE A 187 -8.29 18.99 1.33
CA ILE A 187 -7.45 20.10 1.78
C ILE A 187 -8.10 20.87 2.93
N HIS A 188 -7.25 21.50 3.72
CA HIS A 188 -7.64 22.46 4.75
C HIS A 188 -8.39 23.66 4.17
N VAL A 189 -9.37 24.17 4.92
CA VAL A 189 -10.29 25.24 4.49
C VAL A 189 -9.55 26.55 4.17
N ASP A 190 -8.52 26.88 4.96
CA ASP A 190 -7.71 28.12 4.81
C ASP A 190 -6.54 28.00 3.81
N ILE A 191 -6.50 26.97 2.95
CA ILE A 191 -5.50 26.92 1.88
C ILE A 191 -5.76 28.02 0.83
N ASP A 192 -4.68 28.67 0.41
CA ASP A 192 -4.68 29.66 -0.66
C ASP A 192 -5.06 29.01 -2.01
N ARG A 193 -5.85 29.72 -2.82
CA ARG A 193 -6.33 29.21 -4.11
C ARG A 193 -5.19 28.89 -5.09
N GLU A 194 -4.07 29.62 -5.01
CA GLU A 194 -2.89 29.33 -5.81
C GLU A 194 -2.32 27.93 -5.51
N THR A 195 -2.29 27.53 -4.23
CA THR A 195 -1.84 26.20 -3.82
C THR A 195 -2.80 25.10 -4.31
N GLU A 196 -4.11 25.38 -4.31
CA GLU A 196 -5.14 24.48 -4.83
C GLU A 196 -4.96 24.21 -6.33
N GLU A 197 -4.75 25.25 -7.14
CA GLU A 197 -4.49 25.11 -8.57
C GLU A 197 -3.19 24.31 -8.84
N ILE A 198 -2.14 24.54 -8.03
CA ILE A 198 -0.89 23.76 -8.12
C ILE A 198 -1.12 22.27 -7.78
N LEU A 199 -1.99 21.97 -6.82
CA LEU A 199 -2.32 20.59 -6.45
C LEU A 199 -3.03 19.87 -7.61
N GLU A 200 -4.01 20.53 -8.23
CA GLU A 200 -4.75 20.00 -9.36
C GLU A 200 -3.83 19.75 -10.57
N ASP A 201 -2.95 20.70 -10.88
CA ASP A 201 -2.01 20.58 -12.00
C ASP A 201 -0.99 19.44 -11.81
N VAL A 202 -0.31 19.41 -10.66
CA VAL A 202 0.82 18.48 -10.43
C VAL A 202 0.34 17.07 -10.10
N LEU A 203 -0.73 16.94 -9.32
CA LEU A 203 -1.23 15.63 -8.91
C LEU A 203 -2.30 15.10 -9.86
N GLY A 204 -2.92 15.95 -10.69
CA GLY A 204 -4.01 15.58 -11.58
C GLY A 204 -5.18 14.95 -10.82
N ILE A 205 -5.59 15.58 -9.71
CA ILE A 205 -6.69 15.16 -8.84
C ILE A 205 -7.67 16.32 -8.63
N GLU A 206 -8.93 16.01 -8.35
CA GLU A 206 -9.93 16.98 -7.91
C GLU A 206 -9.75 17.28 -6.42
N VAL A 207 -9.79 18.55 -6.04
CA VAL A 207 -9.51 18.97 -4.67
C VAL A 207 -10.77 19.50 -3.99
N PHE A 208 -11.03 19.03 -2.76
CA PHE A 208 -12.16 19.49 -1.94
C PHE A 208 -11.70 20.01 -0.59
N ARG A 209 -12.31 21.12 -0.16
CA ARG A 209 -12.11 21.69 1.18
C ARG A 209 -13.06 21.00 2.16
N ALA A 210 -12.52 20.36 3.18
CA ALA A 210 -13.30 19.65 4.18
C ALA A 210 -12.74 19.84 5.59
N SER A 211 -13.50 19.43 6.60
CA SER A 211 -13.04 19.35 7.99
C SER A 211 -13.54 18.06 8.60
N ILE A 212 -12.69 17.36 9.37
CA ILE A 212 -13.03 16.04 9.94
C ILE A 212 -13.09 16.17 11.45
N ALA A 213 -14.21 15.77 12.07
CA ALA A 213 -14.38 15.80 13.52
C ALA A 213 -14.05 17.16 14.16
N ARG A 214 -14.42 18.26 13.49
CA ARG A 214 -14.10 19.67 13.85
C ARG A 214 -12.60 20.01 13.88
N ASN A 215 -11.76 19.14 13.33
CA ASN A 215 -10.35 19.41 13.13
C ASN A 215 -10.10 19.82 11.68
N VAL A 216 -9.21 20.79 11.54
CA VAL A 216 -8.82 21.34 10.23
C VAL A 216 -7.63 20.58 9.61
N LEU A 217 -6.87 19.83 10.40
CA LEU A 217 -5.70 19.06 9.95
C LEU A 217 -6.07 17.69 9.38
N ILE A 218 -6.61 17.68 8.17
CA ILE A 218 -7.13 16.47 7.52
C ILE A 218 -6.05 15.39 7.36
N GLY A 219 -4.83 15.79 6.96
CA GLY A 219 -3.66 14.92 6.77
C GLY A 219 -3.28 14.10 8.00
N SER A 220 -3.46 14.68 9.18
CA SER A 220 -3.11 14.02 10.45
C SER A 220 -4.23 13.09 10.94
N TYR A 221 -5.49 13.44 10.71
CA TYR A 221 -6.65 12.74 11.26
C TYR A 221 -7.33 11.77 10.28
N CYS A 222 -6.98 11.83 9.00
CA CYS A 222 -7.52 10.93 7.99
C CYS A 222 -6.43 10.49 7.03
N ARG A 223 -6.42 9.19 6.73
CA ARG A 223 -5.55 8.62 5.71
C ARG A 223 -6.36 7.69 4.83
N PHE A 224 -6.43 8.00 3.55
CA PHE A 224 -7.14 7.19 2.57
C PHE A 224 -6.29 6.90 1.34
N LYS A 225 -6.66 5.82 0.65
CA LYS A 225 -6.06 5.31 -0.59
C LYS A 225 -7.18 4.94 -1.57
N ASN A 226 -6.83 4.40 -2.73
CA ASN A 226 -7.80 4.13 -3.79
C ASN A 226 -8.87 3.10 -3.39
N LYS A 227 -8.53 2.19 -2.47
CA LYS A 227 -9.42 1.11 -2.04
C LYS A 227 -10.26 1.43 -0.80
N GLY A 228 -9.80 2.33 0.05
CA GLY A 228 -10.46 2.63 1.33
C GLY A 228 -9.70 3.67 2.15
N GLY A 229 -10.36 4.19 3.19
CA GLY A 229 -9.75 5.16 4.09
C GLY A 229 -10.11 5.01 5.56
N LEU A 230 -9.16 5.37 6.42
CA LEU A 230 -9.35 5.43 7.86
C LEU A 230 -9.55 6.88 8.31
N VAL A 231 -10.59 7.11 9.10
CA VAL A 231 -10.93 8.42 9.68
C VAL A 231 -10.87 8.36 11.19
N HIS A 232 -10.75 9.55 11.80
CA HIS A 232 -10.70 9.73 13.24
C HIS A 232 -11.94 9.16 13.94
N VAL A 233 -11.76 8.62 15.16
CA VAL A 233 -12.83 7.93 15.93
C VAL A 233 -14.01 8.83 16.27
N LYS A 234 -13.79 10.13 16.47
CA LYS A 234 -14.85 11.09 16.84
C LYS A 234 -15.63 11.63 15.64
N THR A 235 -15.37 11.13 14.43
CA THR A 235 -16.13 11.52 13.24
C THR A 235 -17.55 10.98 13.38
N THR A 236 -18.55 11.81 13.13
CA THR A 236 -19.95 11.38 13.18
C THR A 236 -20.26 10.47 11.99
N THR A 237 -21.29 9.61 12.12
CA THR A 237 -21.73 8.74 11.03
C THR A 237 -22.15 9.56 9.80
N ASP A 238 -22.77 10.71 10.03
CA ASP A 238 -23.25 11.59 8.96
C ASP A 238 -22.07 12.21 8.19
N GLU A 239 -21.06 12.74 8.90
CA GLU A 239 -19.81 13.23 8.28
C GLU A 239 -19.09 12.11 7.50
N MET A 240 -19.11 10.87 8.03
CA MET A 240 -18.51 9.73 7.35
C MET A 240 -19.23 9.38 6.05
N GLU A 241 -20.57 9.41 6.02
CA GLU A 241 -21.36 9.13 4.83
C GLU A 241 -21.16 10.21 3.76
N GLU A 242 -21.12 11.48 4.14
CA GLU A 242 -20.78 12.59 3.24
C GLU A 242 -19.40 12.40 2.60
N LEU A 243 -18.38 12.09 3.41
CA LEU A 243 -17.03 11.84 2.91
C LEU A 243 -16.93 10.59 2.04
N CYS A 244 -17.71 9.54 2.35
CA CYS A 244 -17.78 8.32 1.56
C CYS A 244 -18.39 8.60 0.17
N GLN A 245 -19.45 9.43 0.10
CA GLN A 245 -20.06 9.86 -1.15
C GLN A 245 -19.10 10.73 -1.98
N LEU A 246 -18.38 11.64 -1.34
CA LEU A 246 -17.40 12.51 -2.01
C LEU A 246 -16.21 11.72 -2.57
N LEU A 247 -15.61 10.83 -1.76
CA LEU A 247 -14.40 10.10 -2.14
C LEU A 247 -14.69 8.82 -2.94
N GLN A 248 -15.94 8.37 -2.99
CA GLN A 248 -16.37 7.11 -3.64
C GLN A 248 -15.62 5.86 -3.14
N ILE A 249 -15.12 5.89 -1.90
CA ILE A 249 -14.38 4.80 -1.26
C ILE A 249 -14.97 4.51 0.12
N PRO A 250 -14.94 3.24 0.59
CA PRO A 250 -15.39 2.91 1.93
C PRO A 250 -14.47 3.55 2.97
N LEU A 251 -15.08 4.27 3.91
CA LEU A 251 -14.41 4.84 5.06
C LEU A 251 -14.80 4.10 6.33
N THR A 252 -13.86 3.96 7.26
CA THR A 252 -14.12 3.42 8.58
C THR A 252 -13.41 4.25 9.63
N SER A 253 -14.06 4.45 10.78
CA SER A 253 -13.45 5.08 11.94
C SER A 253 -12.57 4.08 12.68
N GLY A 254 -11.34 4.45 13.04
CA GLY A 254 -10.48 3.58 13.84
C GLY A 254 -9.29 4.30 14.45
N THR A 255 -8.47 3.53 15.16
CA THR A 255 -7.26 4.01 15.82
C THR A 255 -6.04 3.28 15.30
N VAL A 256 -4.88 3.87 15.56
CA VAL A 256 -3.57 3.27 15.29
C VAL A 256 -2.74 3.32 16.57
N ASN A 257 -1.68 2.51 16.68
CA ASN A 257 -0.74 2.60 17.81
C ASN A 257 -1.36 2.46 19.22
N ARG A 258 -2.29 1.52 19.44
CA ARG A 258 -2.99 1.28 20.73
C ARG A 258 -3.88 2.45 21.14
N GLY A 259 -4.75 2.90 20.24
CA GLY A 259 -5.73 3.95 20.56
C GLY A 259 -5.24 5.37 20.32
N SER A 260 -4.22 5.58 19.48
CA SER A 260 -3.87 6.92 18.99
C SER A 260 -4.88 7.38 17.95
N ASP A 261 -5.35 8.60 18.16
CA ASP A 261 -6.28 9.32 17.29
C ASP A 261 -5.58 9.88 16.03
N VAL A 262 -4.23 9.92 16.01
CA VAL A 262 -3.44 10.48 14.90
C VAL A 262 -3.13 9.40 13.86
N ILE A 263 -4.08 9.18 12.95
CA ILE A 263 -4.01 8.14 11.93
C ILE A 263 -2.91 8.41 10.91
N GLY A 264 -2.83 9.63 10.37
CA GLY A 264 -1.88 9.97 9.31
C GLY A 264 -0.42 9.87 9.76
N GLY A 265 -0.17 10.07 11.05
CA GLY A 265 1.15 9.86 11.65
C GLY A 265 1.48 8.39 11.87
N GLY A 266 0.50 7.55 12.26
CA GLY A 266 0.75 6.15 12.59
C GLY A 266 0.62 5.15 11.44
N LEU A 267 0.02 5.55 10.32
CA LEU A 267 -0.30 4.69 9.18
C LEU A 267 0.10 5.33 7.85
N ILE A 268 0.83 4.59 7.04
CA ILE A 268 1.02 4.87 5.62
C ILE A 268 0.69 3.64 4.81
N GLY A 269 0.15 3.83 3.62
CA GLY A 269 -0.27 2.73 2.78
C GLY A 269 -0.17 3.06 1.30
N ASN A 270 -0.10 2.00 0.53
CA ASN A 270 -0.33 1.90 -0.88
C ASN A 270 -1.45 0.86 -1.07
N ASP A 271 -1.90 0.65 -2.29
CA ASP A 271 -2.94 -0.31 -2.65
C ASP A 271 -2.55 -1.78 -2.39
N TRP A 272 -1.26 -2.06 -2.14
CA TRP A 272 -0.76 -3.42 -1.88
C TRP A 272 0.01 -3.60 -0.55
N VAL A 273 0.54 -2.55 0.05
CA VAL A 273 1.27 -2.65 1.34
C VAL A 273 0.85 -1.50 2.25
N ALA A 274 0.70 -1.80 3.54
CA ALA A 274 0.55 -0.79 4.58
C ALA A 274 1.67 -0.93 5.61
N PHE A 275 2.23 0.20 6.05
CA PHE A 275 3.13 0.27 7.18
C PHE A 275 2.44 0.98 8.35
N CYS A 276 2.48 0.35 9.50
CA CYS A 276 1.92 0.86 10.75
C CYS A 276 2.99 0.90 11.84
N GLY A 277 2.78 1.70 12.88
CA GLY A 277 3.70 1.75 14.01
C GLY A 277 3.75 0.45 14.80
N MET A 278 4.89 0.17 15.43
CA MET A 278 5.15 -1.08 16.17
C MET A 278 4.18 -1.34 17.32
N SER A 279 3.59 -0.30 17.89
CA SER A 279 2.62 -0.42 18.97
C SER A 279 1.24 -0.88 18.51
N THR A 280 0.94 -0.80 17.21
CA THR A 280 -0.40 -1.11 16.65
C THR A 280 -0.84 -2.53 16.99
N THR A 281 -2.04 -2.63 17.55
CA THR A 281 -2.63 -3.90 18.01
C THR A 281 -3.03 -4.79 16.84
N ALA A 282 -3.17 -6.11 17.09
CA ALA A 282 -3.59 -7.06 16.06
C ALA A 282 -5.00 -6.76 15.52
N THR A 283 -5.89 -6.23 16.37
CA THR A 283 -7.25 -5.84 16.00
C THR A 283 -7.27 -4.59 15.10
N GLU A 284 -6.43 -3.60 15.39
CA GLU A 284 -6.26 -2.42 14.54
C GLU A 284 -5.70 -2.82 13.16
N ILE A 285 -4.70 -3.72 13.15
CA ILE A 285 -4.13 -4.24 11.90
C ILE A 285 -5.15 -5.00 11.06
N ASP A 286 -5.93 -5.90 11.66
CA ASP A 286 -6.99 -6.63 10.95
C ASP A 286 -8.04 -5.67 10.35
N THR A 287 -8.33 -4.56 11.03
CA THR A 287 -9.22 -3.52 10.51
C THR A 287 -8.60 -2.82 9.28
N ILE A 288 -7.32 -2.47 9.34
CA ILE A 288 -6.59 -1.82 8.24
C ILE A 288 -6.45 -2.75 7.03
N GLU A 289 -6.11 -4.02 7.25
CA GLU A 289 -5.95 -5.00 6.18
C GLU A 289 -7.26 -5.30 5.44
N ARG A 290 -8.38 -5.36 6.18
CA ARG A 290 -9.72 -5.50 5.59
C ARG A 290 -10.10 -4.28 4.78
N LEU A 291 -9.81 -3.09 5.29
CA LEU A 291 -10.20 -1.83 4.66
C LEU A 291 -9.42 -1.53 3.38
N LEU A 292 -8.11 -1.78 3.39
CA LEU A 292 -7.25 -1.59 2.22
C LEU A 292 -7.29 -2.78 1.25
N LEU A 293 -8.10 -3.81 1.53
CA LEU A 293 -8.18 -5.07 0.77
C LEU A 293 -6.79 -5.62 0.44
N LEU A 294 -5.91 -5.59 1.45
CA LEU A 294 -4.54 -6.08 1.32
C LEU A 294 -4.54 -7.60 1.32
N CYS A 295 -5.37 -8.26 2.10
CA CYS A 295 -5.52 -9.71 1.96
C CYS A 295 -6.45 -10.02 0.78
N GLY A 296 -6.09 -10.96 -0.11
CA GLY A 296 -6.95 -11.50 -1.18
C GLY A 296 -8.24 -12.20 -0.69
N ARG A 297 -8.68 -11.90 0.53
CA ARG A 297 -10.05 -12.12 0.98
C ARG A 297 -10.90 -11.00 0.40
N ASN A 298 -11.56 -11.28 -0.71
CA ASN A 298 -12.75 -10.54 -1.11
C ASN A 298 -13.79 -10.67 0.02
N VAL A 299 -13.71 -9.80 1.02
CA VAL A 299 -14.78 -9.58 1.98
C VAL A 299 -15.68 -8.54 1.32
N VAL A 300 -16.83 -9.01 0.85
CA VAL A 300 -17.96 -8.15 0.51
C VAL A 300 -18.22 -7.25 1.71
N PHE A 301 -18.04 -5.95 1.56
CA PHE A 301 -18.51 -4.98 2.54
C PHE A 301 -20.04 -5.16 2.67
N SER A 302 -20.47 -5.79 3.75
CA SER A 302 -21.87 -5.78 4.18
C SER A 302 -22.13 -4.52 5.01
N SER A 303 -22.04 -3.38 4.35
CA SER A 303 -22.59 -2.11 4.83
C SER A 303 -22.87 -1.27 3.59
N CYS A 304 -24.14 -0.90 3.39
CA CYS A 304 -24.71 -0.18 2.24
C CYS A 304 -25.37 -1.03 1.12
N THR A 305 -26.02 -2.16 1.42
CA THR A 305 -26.99 -2.81 0.51
C THR A 305 -28.44 -2.74 0.99
N GLU A 306 -28.85 -1.61 1.57
CA GLU A 306 -30.27 -1.21 1.59
C GLU A 306 -30.59 -0.10 0.57
N CYS A 307 -29.62 0.39 -0.21
CA CYS A 307 -29.83 1.46 -1.19
C CYS A 307 -29.82 0.97 -2.66
N ALA A 308 -30.24 -0.27 -2.92
CA ALA A 308 -30.41 -0.79 -4.28
C ALA A 308 -31.78 -1.48 -4.46
N HIS A 309 -32.84 -0.75 -4.08
CA HIS A 309 -34.19 -0.97 -4.59
C HIS A 309 -34.84 0.41 -4.83
N LEU A 310 -34.64 0.93 -6.04
CA LEU A 310 -35.61 1.66 -6.88
C LEU A 310 -34.92 2.14 -8.16
#